data_AF-A0A4V1SEN6-F1
#
_entry.id   AF-A0A4V1SEN6-F1
#
_cell.length_a   1.000
_cell.length_b   1.000
_cell.length_c   1.000
_cell.angle_alpha   90.00
_cell.angle_beta   90.00
_cell.angle_gamma   90.00
#
_symmetry.space_group_name_H-M   'P 1'
#
loop_
_entity.id
_entity.type
_entity.pdbx_description
1 polymer ?
#
loop_
_entity_poly.entity_id
_entity_poly.type
_entity_poly.pdbx_seq_one_letter_code
_entity_poly.pdbx_strand_id
1 'polypeptide(L)'
;MPSINGGRVKSGNGDVYFEGDDTAASSKASTTGQTNSAVKTGGYNVEGVNVGEGIALYSDTKSDGGSLQLRFKSLLGGPGISYAVSNDTITIGLEPAKLRMSFLNLFEAPRNIDSLGIMFATRDQTLAFTPAPVNQGQVLTFDGIRFVWTQPTVGTVTSLGVTGDNAIAVTGNTVTSSGSFGLSLTNTGVTAGSYQAATITVDAQGRITSAAATPVGEVNTVSTLGNGVSLYAGKLLTDLQFKSFQSNGLVEITSTDDSLTLGVHAVTSVGVTAGPGVDVIGNTITTSGSFSVGLSQTGVSEGTYNVVTVDTYGRITNATTQAVGETNTAASLGEGESIVASKTGSTLNFKSLAATGATTVTATTDTVLIETNAVTSVGLVQGEGIAITGNTITDAGEFTVALAP
;
A
#
# COMPACT_ATOMS: atom_id res chain seq x y z
N MET A 1 8.21 -89.06 153.39
CA MET A 1 6.84 -89.53 153.10
C MET A 1 5.89 -88.85 154.07
N PRO A 2 4.93 -88.09 153.55
CA PRO A 2 3.54 -88.49 153.70
C PRO A 2 2.85 -88.67 152.34
N SER A 3 1.76 -89.43 152.42
CA SER A 3 1.06 -90.18 151.39
C SER A 3 0.31 -89.30 150.38
N ILE A 4 0.61 -89.53 149.10
CA ILE A 4 -0.21 -89.18 147.93
C ILE A 4 -1.46 -90.06 147.89
N ASN A 5 -2.64 -89.46 147.76
CA ASN A 5 -3.85 -90.20 147.40
C ASN A 5 -4.50 -89.53 146.19
N GLY A 6 -4.53 -90.26 145.07
CA GLY A 6 -5.44 -90.00 143.96
C GLY A 6 -4.85 -89.33 142.71
N GLY A 7 -3.79 -89.90 142.12
CA GLY A 7 -3.42 -89.55 140.74
C GLY A 7 -2.06 -90.12 140.33
N ARG A 8 -2.04 -91.30 139.72
CA ARG A 8 -0.84 -91.87 139.08
C ARG A 8 -1.11 -92.08 137.59
N VAL A 9 -0.24 -91.51 136.77
CA VAL A 9 -0.12 -91.83 135.35
C VAL A 9 0.45 -93.24 135.22
N LYS A 10 -0.25 -94.13 134.52
CA LYS A 10 0.25 -95.46 134.16
C LYS A 10 1.17 -95.27 132.94
N SER A 11 2.40 -95.76 133.03
CA SER A 11 3.41 -95.60 131.96
C SER A 11 3.00 -96.34 130.69
N GLY A 12 2.69 -95.60 129.63
CA GLY A 12 2.49 -96.09 128.26
C GLY A 12 1.38 -95.31 127.55
N ASN A 13 1.76 -94.42 126.62
CA ASN A 13 0.90 -93.48 125.88
C ASN A 13 0.21 -92.42 126.73
N GLY A 14 1.00 -91.41 127.15
CA GLY A 14 0.80 -89.97 126.87
C GLY A 14 -0.56 -89.27 126.98
N ASP A 15 -1.65 -89.95 127.31
CA ASP A 15 -2.99 -89.38 127.35
C ASP A 15 -3.49 -89.36 128.79
N VAL A 16 -3.54 -88.14 129.35
CA VAL A 16 -4.12 -87.86 130.66
C VAL A 16 -5.63 -87.76 130.46
N TYR A 17 -6.35 -88.82 130.84
CA TYR A 17 -7.79 -88.78 130.97
C TYR A 17 -8.17 -88.38 132.40
N PHE A 18 -8.92 -87.28 132.52
CA PHE A 18 -9.63 -86.94 133.75
C PHE A 18 -10.90 -87.79 133.81
N GLU A 19 -10.98 -88.69 134.78
CA GLU A 19 -12.18 -89.51 135.01
C GLU A 19 -13.26 -88.71 135.73
N GLY A 20 -14.47 -88.75 135.17
CA GLY A 20 -15.74 -88.63 135.88
C GLY A 20 -16.23 -87.21 136.17
N ASP A 21 -17.29 -86.80 135.47
CA ASP A 21 -18.17 -85.64 135.73
C ASP A 21 -17.75 -84.25 135.22
N ASP A 22 -17.12 -84.18 134.05
CA ASP A 22 -17.00 -82.93 133.25
C ASP A 22 -17.90 -82.96 132.00
N THR A 23 -19.22 -82.86 132.20
CA THR A 23 -20.19 -82.78 131.07
C THR A 23 -21.28 -81.70 131.20
N ALA A 24 -21.22 -80.79 132.18
CA ALA A 24 -22.33 -79.83 132.39
C ALA A 24 -21.97 -78.35 132.64
N ALA A 25 -20.72 -77.91 132.54
CA ALA A 25 -20.38 -76.48 132.55
C ALA A 25 -19.86 -76.03 131.18
N SER A 26 -20.78 -75.82 130.26
CA SER A 26 -20.51 -75.24 128.94
C SER A 26 -20.10 -73.77 129.08
N SER A 27 -18.81 -73.52 129.31
CA SER A 27 -18.21 -72.17 129.24
C SER A 27 -18.09 -71.74 127.78
N LYS A 28 -19.21 -71.33 127.17
CA LYS A 28 -19.24 -70.72 125.82
C LYS A 28 -18.66 -69.32 125.87
N ALA A 29 -17.55 -69.06 125.17
CA ALA A 29 -16.97 -67.72 125.05
C ALA A 29 -18.03 -66.67 124.66
N SER A 30 -18.20 -65.66 125.52
CA SER A 30 -19.17 -64.59 125.32
C SER A 30 -18.63 -63.52 124.36
N THR A 31 -19.54 -62.82 123.69
CA THR A 31 -19.22 -61.61 122.91
C THR A 31 -18.65 -60.51 123.80
N THR A 32 -17.95 -59.55 123.18
CA THR A 32 -17.11 -58.51 123.80
C THR A 32 -17.67 -58.00 125.15
N GLY A 33 -16.89 -58.16 126.22
CA GLY A 33 -17.16 -57.51 127.51
C GLY A 33 -17.90 -58.32 128.58
N GLN A 34 -18.22 -59.60 128.39
CA GLN A 34 -18.77 -60.44 129.47
C GLN A 34 -17.80 -61.54 129.93
N THR A 35 -17.58 -61.65 131.23
CA THR A 35 -16.83 -62.71 131.92
C THR A 35 -17.73 -63.93 132.13
N ASN A 36 -17.35 -65.10 131.63
CA ASN A 36 -18.05 -66.34 131.97
C ASN A 36 -17.47 -66.97 133.25
N SER A 37 -18.39 -67.43 134.11
CA SER A 37 -18.12 -67.95 135.46
C SER A 37 -16.97 -68.94 135.52
N ALA A 38 -16.01 -68.64 136.42
CA ALA A 38 -14.83 -69.44 136.69
C ALA A 38 -15.15 -70.88 137.11
N VAL A 39 -14.58 -71.85 136.41
CA VAL A 39 -14.46 -73.23 136.91
C VAL A 39 -13.33 -73.25 137.93
N LYS A 40 -13.64 -73.55 139.20
CA LYS A 40 -12.66 -73.71 140.27
C LYS A 40 -12.11 -75.14 140.27
N THR A 41 -10.89 -75.31 139.79
CA THR A 41 -10.14 -76.56 139.91
C THR A 41 -8.74 -76.23 140.44
N GLY A 42 -8.36 -76.84 141.57
CA GLY A 42 -6.99 -76.72 142.10
C GLY A 42 -6.57 -75.34 142.65
N GLY A 43 -7.52 -74.51 143.10
CA GLY A 43 -7.22 -73.25 143.82
C GLY A 43 -7.04 -72.00 142.96
N TYR A 44 -7.17 -72.10 141.64
CA TYR A 44 -7.14 -70.96 140.72
C TYR A 44 -8.49 -70.82 139.99
N ASN A 45 -8.95 -69.58 139.78
CA ASN A 45 -10.10 -69.31 138.90
C ASN A 45 -9.58 -69.14 137.47
N VAL A 46 -10.12 -69.89 136.50
CA VAL A 46 -9.80 -69.70 135.07
C VAL A 46 -10.94 -68.94 134.39
N GLU A 47 -10.64 -67.80 133.75
CA GLU A 47 -11.63 -66.99 133.02
C GLU A 47 -11.18 -66.72 131.57
N GLY A 48 -12.10 -66.78 130.62
CA GLY A 48 -11.86 -66.41 129.22
C GLY A 48 -12.44 -65.04 128.88
N VAL A 49 -11.65 -64.14 128.30
CA VAL A 49 -12.13 -62.83 127.81
C VAL A 49 -11.71 -62.61 126.35
N ASN A 50 -12.68 -62.34 125.47
CA ASN A 50 -12.43 -61.85 124.11
C ASN A 50 -12.20 -60.33 124.13
N VAL A 51 -11.06 -59.88 123.58
CA VAL A 51 -10.65 -58.46 123.64
C VAL A 51 -11.09 -57.64 122.41
N GLY A 52 -11.93 -58.17 121.50
CA GLY A 52 -12.49 -57.42 120.38
C GLY A 52 -13.82 -57.97 119.82
N GLU A 53 -14.36 -57.34 118.77
CA GLU A 53 -15.70 -57.60 118.20
C GLU A 53 -15.80 -58.74 117.17
N GLY A 54 -14.70 -59.44 116.89
CA GLY A 54 -14.66 -60.55 115.93
C GLY A 54 -14.55 -61.93 116.58
N ILE A 55 -14.41 -62.96 115.74
CA ILE A 55 -14.25 -64.35 116.17
C ILE A 55 -12.99 -64.49 117.04
N ALA A 56 -13.15 -65.08 118.23
CA ALA A 56 -12.12 -65.27 119.23
C ALA A 56 -11.08 -66.32 118.79
N LEU A 57 -9.81 -65.92 118.67
CA LEU A 57 -8.64 -66.77 118.52
C LEU A 57 -7.78 -66.68 119.79
N TYR A 58 -7.43 -67.82 120.38
CA TYR A 58 -6.60 -67.85 121.58
C TYR A 58 -5.30 -67.07 121.35
N SER A 59 -4.97 -66.17 122.26
CA SER A 59 -3.80 -65.31 122.12
C SER A 59 -2.74 -65.58 123.17
N ASP A 60 -3.10 -65.55 124.46
CA ASP A 60 -2.16 -65.74 125.56
C ASP A 60 -2.87 -65.95 126.90
N THR A 61 -2.11 -66.32 127.93
CA THR A 61 -2.56 -66.44 129.32
C THR A 61 -1.96 -65.34 130.19
N LYS A 62 -2.77 -64.71 131.04
CA LYS A 62 -2.29 -63.79 132.09
C LYS A 62 -2.61 -64.37 133.47
N SER A 63 -1.60 -64.58 134.32
CA SER A 63 -1.82 -64.88 135.74
C SER A 63 -1.76 -63.61 136.56
N ASP A 64 -2.82 -63.30 137.30
CA ASP A 64 -2.85 -62.15 138.21
C ASP A 64 -3.38 -62.62 139.57
N GLY A 65 -2.52 -62.62 140.59
CA GLY A 65 -2.90 -62.80 141.99
C GLY A 65 -3.81 -63.99 142.34
N GLY A 66 -3.67 -65.14 141.67
CA GLY A 66 -4.46 -66.35 141.97
C GLY A 66 -5.57 -66.70 140.96
N SER A 67 -5.68 -65.96 139.85
CA SER A 67 -6.57 -66.31 138.72
C SER A 67 -5.79 -66.39 137.40
N LEU A 68 -6.16 -67.34 136.54
CA LEU A 68 -5.61 -67.55 135.20
C LEU A 68 -6.60 -67.00 134.15
N GLN A 69 -6.27 -65.92 133.46
CA GLN A 69 -7.13 -65.37 132.42
C GLN A 69 -6.64 -65.76 131.02
N LEU A 70 -7.44 -66.50 130.27
CA LEU A 70 -7.22 -66.79 128.85
C LEU A 70 -7.74 -65.61 128.01
N ARG A 71 -6.87 -64.98 127.23
CA ARG A 71 -7.23 -63.85 126.36
C ARG A 71 -7.34 -64.28 124.92
N PHE A 72 -8.37 -63.80 124.22
CA PHE A 72 -8.61 -64.10 122.81
C PHE A 72 -8.61 -62.82 121.96
N LYS A 73 -7.90 -62.81 120.83
CA LYS A 73 -7.92 -61.73 119.82
C LYS A 73 -9.02 -61.98 118.80
N SER A 74 -9.54 -60.93 118.18
CA SER A 74 -10.59 -61.00 117.16
C SER A 74 -10.06 -61.04 115.74
N LEU A 75 -10.62 -61.92 114.90
CA LEU A 75 -10.48 -61.88 113.45
C LEU A 75 -11.62 -61.04 112.83
N LEU A 76 -11.27 -59.98 112.08
CA LEU A 76 -12.22 -59.13 111.33
C LEU A 76 -11.98 -59.27 109.82
N GLY A 77 -13.05 -59.29 109.02
CA GLY A 77 -12.99 -59.38 107.55
C GLY A 77 -13.46 -58.13 106.89
N GLY A 78 -12.71 -57.73 105.86
CA GLY A 78 -13.13 -56.67 104.97
C GLY A 78 -14.33 -57.08 104.10
N PRO A 79 -14.96 -56.12 103.40
CA PRO A 79 -16.09 -56.38 102.53
C PRO A 79 -15.78 -57.49 101.51
N GLY A 80 -16.64 -58.51 101.44
CA GLY A 80 -16.49 -59.65 100.51
C GLY A 80 -15.76 -60.86 101.08
N ILE A 81 -15.29 -60.81 102.32
CA ILE A 81 -14.77 -61.98 103.07
C ILE A 81 -15.84 -62.46 104.07
N SER A 82 -16.13 -63.76 104.08
CA SER A 82 -17.01 -64.41 105.06
C SER A 82 -16.23 -65.40 105.94
N TYR A 83 -16.70 -65.57 107.18
CA TYR A 83 -16.12 -66.50 108.15
C TYR A 83 -17.16 -67.49 108.63
N ALA A 84 -16.75 -68.77 108.73
CA ALA A 84 -17.52 -69.80 109.41
C ALA A 84 -16.62 -70.51 110.43
N VAL A 85 -17.13 -70.69 111.65
CA VAL A 85 -16.41 -71.33 112.77
C VAL A 85 -17.14 -72.61 113.15
N SER A 86 -16.40 -73.71 113.27
CA SER A 86 -16.84 -74.97 113.88
C SER A 86 -16.05 -75.23 115.16
N ASN A 87 -16.32 -76.35 115.84
CA ASN A 87 -15.61 -76.71 117.07
C ASN A 87 -14.08 -76.83 116.88
N ASP A 88 -13.64 -77.23 115.68
CA ASP A 88 -12.22 -77.57 115.43
C ASP A 88 -11.56 -76.73 114.30
N THR A 89 -12.31 -75.95 113.52
CA THR A 89 -11.77 -75.20 112.36
C THR A 89 -12.44 -73.84 112.12
N ILE A 90 -11.68 -72.89 111.56
CA ILE A 90 -12.16 -71.61 111.02
C ILE A 90 -11.96 -71.62 109.49
N THR A 91 -13.03 -71.43 108.72
CA THR A 91 -12.99 -71.35 107.25
C THR A 91 -13.16 -69.90 106.80
N ILE A 92 -12.27 -69.42 105.93
CA ILE A 92 -12.31 -68.09 105.32
C ILE A 92 -12.69 -68.24 103.85
N GLY A 93 -13.81 -67.65 103.43
CA GLY A 93 -14.31 -67.69 102.06
C GLY A 93 -14.43 -66.30 101.42
N LEU A 94 -14.32 -66.24 100.09
CA LEU A 94 -14.66 -65.05 99.31
C LEU A 94 -16.10 -65.17 98.82
N GLU A 95 -16.87 -64.08 98.89
CA GLU A 95 -18.26 -64.00 98.40
C GLU A 95 -18.27 -63.40 96.98
N PRO A 96 -18.35 -64.21 95.90
CA PRO A 96 -18.08 -63.74 94.53
C PRO A 96 -19.08 -62.73 93.99
N ALA A 97 -20.28 -62.64 94.58
CA ALA A 97 -21.35 -61.77 94.11
C ALA A 97 -21.06 -60.27 94.24
N LYS A 98 -20.00 -59.87 94.97
CA LYS A 98 -19.71 -58.46 95.26
C LYS A 98 -18.51 -57.87 94.50
N LEU A 99 -17.97 -58.58 93.49
CA LEU A 99 -16.82 -58.13 92.69
C LEU A 99 -17.14 -58.03 91.19
N ARG A 100 -18.02 -57.10 90.79
CA ARG A 100 -18.13 -56.67 89.37
C ARG A 100 -17.52 -55.29 89.17
N MET A 101 -16.37 -55.24 88.51
CA MET A 101 -15.81 -54.00 87.96
C MET A 101 -16.42 -53.76 86.57
N SER A 102 -17.36 -52.80 86.47
CA SER A 102 -17.95 -52.35 85.20
C SER A 102 -17.11 -51.22 84.61
N PHE A 103 -16.41 -51.48 83.51
CA PHE A 103 -15.99 -50.43 82.59
C PHE A 103 -17.05 -50.36 81.49
N LEU A 104 -17.71 -49.20 81.35
CA LEU A 104 -18.85 -48.92 80.46
C LEU A 104 -20.20 -49.52 80.89
N ASN A 105 -20.95 -48.73 81.67
CA ASN A 105 -22.41 -48.81 81.69
C ASN A 105 -22.96 -48.21 80.37
N LEU A 106 -22.96 -49.01 79.29
CA LEU A 106 -23.71 -48.71 78.06
C LEU A 106 -25.16 -49.16 78.27
N PHE A 107 -26.01 -48.30 78.82
CA PHE A 107 -27.40 -48.66 79.10
C PHE A 107 -28.32 -48.62 77.86
N GLU A 108 -27.87 -48.09 76.72
CA GLU A 108 -28.70 -47.95 75.52
C GLU A 108 -27.91 -48.17 74.23
N ALA A 109 -27.50 -49.42 73.97
CA ALA A 109 -27.10 -49.80 72.61
C ALA A 109 -28.34 -49.76 71.68
N PRO A 110 -28.24 -49.24 70.44
CA PRO A 110 -29.34 -49.25 69.48
C PRO A 110 -29.90 -50.67 69.31
N ARG A 111 -31.23 -50.80 69.39
CA ARG A 111 -31.89 -52.10 69.57
C ARG A 111 -31.72 -53.09 68.41
N ASN A 112 -31.21 -52.70 67.24
CA ASN A 112 -30.85 -53.59 66.14
C ASN A 112 -29.81 -52.93 65.21
N ILE A 113 -28.62 -53.51 65.10
CA ILE A 113 -27.66 -53.23 64.02
C ILE A 113 -27.76 -54.43 63.06
N ASP A 114 -28.57 -54.32 62.01
CA ASP A 114 -28.88 -55.38 61.06
C ASP A 114 -28.19 -55.20 59.69
N SER A 115 -27.39 -54.14 59.55
CA SER A 115 -26.66 -53.79 58.33
C SER A 115 -25.24 -53.31 58.63
N LEU A 116 -24.37 -53.32 57.60
CA LEU A 116 -23.06 -52.67 57.69
C LEU A 116 -23.27 -51.15 57.81
N GLY A 117 -22.48 -50.47 58.64
CA GLY A 117 -22.59 -49.04 58.83
C GLY A 117 -21.64 -48.52 59.91
N ILE A 118 -21.88 -47.29 60.36
CA ILE A 118 -21.02 -46.59 61.32
C ILE A 118 -21.83 -46.32 62.58
N MET A 119 -21.27 -46.72 63.72
CA MET A 119 -21.78 -46.36 65.04
C MET A 119 -21.02 -45.15 65.57
N PHE A 120 -21.74 -44.19 66.15
CA PHE A 120 -21.17 -42.95 66.64
C PHE A 120 -21.93 -42.46 67.88
N ALA A 121 -21.27 -41.65 68.70
CA ALA A 121 -21.93 -40.97 69.81
C ALA A 121 -22.60 -39.69 69.32
N THR A 122 -23.79 -39.40 69.84
CA THR A 122 -24.55 -38.18 69.56
C THR A 122 -24.39 -37.16 70.69
N ARG A 123 -24.83 -35.92 70.46
CA ARG A 123 -24.70 -34.81 71.43
C ARG A 123 -25.49 -35.03 72.72
N ASP A 124 -26.54 -35.84 72.67
CA ASP A 124 -27.33 -36.30 73.81
C ASP A 124 -26.69 -37.47 74.55
N GLN A 125 -25.42 -37.79 74.26
CA GLN A 125 -24.63 -38.85 74.90
C GLN A 125 -25.19 -40.26 74.68
N THR A 126 -26.03 -40.44 73.64
CA THR A 126 -26.50 -41.75 73.21
C THR A 126 -25.62 -42.29 72.08
N LEU A 127 -25.71 -43.58 71.79
CA LEU A 127 -25.11 -44.17 70.60
C LEU A 127 -26.14 -44.19 69.47
N ALA A 128 -25.73 -43.73 68.29
CA ALA A 128 -26.52 -43.80 67.07
C ALA A 128 -25.79 -44.61 66.00
N PHE A 129 -26.55 -45.06 65.00
CA PHE A 129 -26.05 -45.86 63.90
C PHE A 129 -26.52 -45.28 62.56
N THR A 130 -25.60 -45.17 61.60
CA THR A 130 -25.91 -44.80 60.21
C THR A 130 -25.50 -45.96 59.31
N PRO A 131 -26.45 -46.58 58.57
CA PRO A 131 -26.14 -47.65 57.61
C PRO A 131 -25.15 -47.21 56.52
N ALA A 132 -24.46 -48.16 55.90
CA ALA A 132 -23.55 -47.94 54.76
C ALA A 132 -24.29 -47.31 53.57
N PRO A 133 -23.58 -46.56 52.68
CA PRO A 133 -24.23 -45.89 51.55
C PRO A 133 -24.78 -46.92 50.57
N VAL A 134 -25.97 -46.66 50.05
CA VAL A 134 -26.63 -47.53 49.06
C VAL A 134 -26.23 -47.18 47.62
N ASN A 135 -25.78 -45.94 47.37
CA ASN A 135 -25.35 -45.49 46.05
C ASN A 135 -23.84 -45.19 46.04
N GLN A 136 -23.17 -45.55 44.95
CA GLN A 136 -21.76 -45.22 44.75
C GLN A 136 -21.57 -43.70 44.61
N GLY A 137 -20.50 -43.17 45.21
CA GLY A 137 -20.14 -41.76 45.12
C GLY A 137 -20.80 -40.86 46.17
N GLN A 138 -21.61 -41.41 47.08
CA GLN A 138 -22.10 -40.66 48.24
C GLN A 138 -20.96 -40.37 49.23
N VAL A 139 -21.03 -39.22 49.89
CA VAL A 139 -20.11 -38.82 50.97
C VAL A 139 -20.85 -38.77 52.30
N LEU A 140 -20.16 -39.14 53.39
CA LEU A 140 -20.72 -39.04 54.72
C LEU A 140 -20.63 -37.60 55.20
N THR A 141 -21.76 -37.00 55.50
CA THR A 141 -21.87 -35.62 55.98
C THR A 141 -22.58 -35.57 57.32
N PHE A 142 -22.19 -34.66 58.21
CA PHE A 142 -22.91 -34.42 59.46
C PHE A 142 -23.92 -33.29 59.23
N ASP A 143 -25.22 -33.56 59.36
CA ASP A 143 -26.30 -32.60 59.09
C ASP A 143 -26.59 -31.66 60.29
N GLY A 144 -25.78 -31.72 61.34
CA GLY A 144 -25.98 -31.02 62.61
C GLY A 144 -26.60 -31.89 63.69
N ILE A 145 -27.22 -33.01 63.33
CA ILE A 145 -27.88 -33.94 64.24
C ILE A 145 -27.25 -35.34 64.15
N ARG A 146 -26.96 -35.81 62.94
CA ARG A 146 -26.46 -37.17 62.66
C ARG A 146 -25.57 -37.21 61.42
N PHE A 147 -24.82 -38.29 61.28
CA PHE A 147 -24.15 -38.60 60.02
C PHE A 147 -25.14 -39.15 58.99
N VAL A 148 -25.16 -38.58 57.79
CA VAL A 148 -26.03 -38.96 56.66
C VAL A 148 -25.20 -39.05 55.38
N TRP A 149 -25.45 -40.06 54.56
CA TRP A 149 -24.86 -40.18 53.22
C TRP A 149 -25.58 -39.26 52.24
N THR A 150 -24.85 -38.32 51.65
CA THR A 150 -25.38 -37.39 50.65
C THR A 150 -24.67 -37.59 49.32
N GLN A 151 -25.40 -37.42 48.21
CA GLN A 151 -24.77 -37.37 46.90
C GLN A 151 -24.09 -36.00 46.76
N PRO A 152 -22.76 -35.92 46.62
CA PRO A 152 -22.11 -34.65 46.36
C PRO A 152 -22.54 -34.15 44.97
N THR A 153 -23.01 -32.91 44.89
CA THR A 153 -23.24 -32.24 43.60
C THR A 153 -21.89 -31.92 42.98
N VAL A 154 -21.33 -32.85 42.20
CA VAL A 154 -20.05 -32.63 41.50
C VAL A 154 -20.28 -31.80 40.24
N GLY A 155 -19.84 -30.54 40.31
CA GLY A 155 -19.16 -29.88 39.19
C GLY A 155 -17.76 -29.53 39.68
N THR A 156 -16.71 -30.08 39.05
CA THR A 156 -15.30 -29.79 39.44
C THR A 156 -14.81 -28.42 38.97
N VAL A 157 -15.67 -27.63 38.33
CA VAL A 157 -15.40 -26.24 37.94
C VAL A 157 -16.20 -25.33 38.87
N THR A 158 -15.54 -24.77 39.88
CA THR A 158 -16.17 -23.77 40.77
C THR A 158 -16.29 -22.40 40.10
N SER A 159 -15.45 -22.15 39.10
CA SER A 159 -15.50 -20.97 38.24
C SER A 159 -14.71 -21.21 36.95
N LEU A 160 -15.25 -20.74 35.83
CA LEU A 160 -14.51 -20.54 34.59
C LEU A 160 -14.48 -19.04 34.29
N GLY A 161 -13.29 -18.49 34.11
CA GLY A 161 -13.08 -17.11 33.66
C GLY A 161 -12.44 -17.13 32.28
N VAL A 162 -12.99 -16.36 31.35
CA VAL A 162 -12.41 -16.14 30.03
C VAL A 162 -12.03 -14.67 29.93
N THR A 163 -10.78 -14.40 29.55
CA THR A 163 -10.26 -13.06 29.32
C THR A 163 -9.80 -12.96 27.88
N GLY A 164 -10.27 -11.94 27.18
CA GLY A 164 -9.78 -11.57 25.87
C GLY A 164 -8.74 -10.47 25.99
N ASP A 165 -7.88 -10.37 24.98
CA ASP A 165 -7.05 -9.19 24.77
C ASP A 165 -7.86 -8.10 24.06
N ASN A 166 -7.19 -7.06 23.55
CA ASN A 166 -7.85 -6.00 22.76
C ASN A 166 -8.44 -6.51 21.43
N ALA A 167 -8.23 -7.77 21.04
CA ALA A 167 -8.72 -8.33 19.79
C ALA A 167 -9.99 -9.17 19.94
N ILE A 168 -10.11 -9.87 21.06
CA ILE A 168 -11.29 -10.68 21.39
C ILE A 168 -12.09 -9.98 22.48
N ALA A 169 -13.28 -9.50 22.14
CA ALA A 169 -14.22 -9.05 23.14
C ALA A 169 -14.89 -10.26 23.79
N VAL A 170 -14.77 -10.37 25.10
CA VAL A 170 -15.42 -11.40 25.92
C VAL A 170 -16.56 -10.75 26.68
N THR A 171 -17.76 -11.31 26.54
CA THR A 171 -18.96 -10.91 27.27
C THR A 171 -19.51 -12.10 28.04
N GLY A 172 -20.16 -11.83 29.17
CA GLY A 172 -20.65 -12.86 30.09
C GLY A 172 -19.96 -12.78 31.45
N ASN A 173 -20.57 -13.41 32.45
CA ASN A 173 -20.04 -13.47 33.82
C ASN A 173 -19.30 -14.79 34.06
N THR A 174 -18.51 -14.86 35.13
CA THR A 174 -17.91 -16.11 35.61
C THR A 174 -18.97 -17.21 35.74
N VAL A 175 -18.73 -18.35 35.08
CA VAL A 175 -19.66 -19.49 35.10
C VAL A 175 -19.32 -20.39 36.28
N THR A 176 -20.27 -20.58 37.20
CA THR A 176 -20.10 -21.39 38.44
C THR A 176 -20.98 -22.64 38.50
N SER A 177 -21.89 -22.80 37.55
CA SER A 177 -22.79 -23.96 37.42
C SER A 177 -23.07 -24.26 35.94
N SER A 178 -23.66 -23.29 35.23
CA SER A 178 -23.90 -23.34 33.79
C SER A 178 -24.01 -21.91 33.25
N GLY A 179 -23.59 -21.69 32.01
CA GLY A 179 -23.58 -20.37 31.39
C GLY A 179 -22.76 -20.35 30.10
N SER A 180 -22.85 -19.26 29.35
CA SER A 180 -22.17 -19.08 28.07
C SER A 180 -21.37 -17.78 28.07
N PHE A 181 -20.22 -17.80 27.39
CA PHE A 181 -19.49 -16.59 27.04
C PHE A 181 -19.85 -16.17 25.62
N GLY A 182 -20.08 -14.88 25.41
CA GLY A 182 -20.10 -14.30 24.08
C GLY A 182 -18.66 -13.92 23.71
N LEU A 183 -18.12 -14.56 22.67
CA LEU A 183 -16.84 -14.21 22.09
C LEU A 183 -17.08 -13.53 20.75
N SER A 184 -16.52 -12.33 20.58
CA SER A 184 -16.57 -11.61 19.31
C SER A 184 -15.22 -10.99 18.97
N LEU A 185 -15.00 -10.76 17.69
CA LEU A 185 -13.87 -9.97 17.22
C LEU A 185 -14.18 -8.49 17.47
N THR A 186 -13.23 -7.77 18.05
CA THR A 186 -13.32 -6.32 18.11
C THR A 186 -13.15 -5.73 16.71
N ASN A 187 -14.01 -4.77 16.35
CA ASN A 187 -13.89 -4.04 15.09
C ASN A 187 -12.51 -3.39 14.99
N THR A 188 -11.93 -3.41 13.80
CA THR A 188 -10.73 -2.63 13.50
C THR A 188 -11.15 -1.21 13.07
N GLY A 189 -10.18 -0.31 12.87
CA GLY A 189 -10.45 1.02 12.32
C GLY A 189 -10.78 1.01 10.82
N VAL A 190 -10.86 -0.16 10.19
CA VAL A 190 -11.09 -0.32 8.76
C VAL A 190 -12.58 -0.33 8.45
N THR A 191 -13.02 0.59 7.61
CA THR A 191 -14.38 0.56 7.06
C THR A 191 -14.54 -0.62 6.11
N ALA A 192 -15.64 -1.37 6.21
CA ALA A 192 -15.91 -2.48 5.30
C ALA A 192 -16.09 -1.99 3.85
N GLY A 193 -15.41 -2.64 2.90
CA GLY A 193 -15.47 -2.29 1.49
C GLY A 193 -14.38 -2.96 0.67
N SER A 194 -14.38 -2.70 -0.64
CA SER A 194 -13.33 -3.13 -1.58
C SER A 194 -12.28 -2.04 -1.72
N TYR A 195 -11.01 -2.40 -1.54
CA TYR A 195 -9.89 -1.49 -1.69
C TYR A 195 -9.01 -1.95 -2.86
N GLN A 196 -9.00 -1.19 -3.96
CA GLN A 196 -8.13 -1.48 -5.11
C GLN A 196 -6.70 -1.00 -4.84
N ALA A 197 -5.71 -1.85 -5.15
CA ALA A 197 -4.29 -1.62 -4.84
C ALA A 197 -4.07 -1.06 -3.42
N ALA A 198 -4.65 -1.70 -2.41
CA ALA A 198 -4.64 -1.16 -1.07
C ALA A 198 -3.23 -1.10 -0.47
N THR A 199 -2.92 0.00 0.23
CA THR A 199 -1.87 -0.02 1.27
C THR A 199 -2.52 -0.51 2.56
N ILE A 200 -1.97 -1.59 3.13
CA ILE A 200 -2.52 -2.30 4.28
C ILE A 200 -1.52 -2.19 5.44
N THR A 201 -1.99 -1.77 6.60
CA THR A 201 -1.23 -1.86 7.86
C THR A 201 -1.84 -2.94 8.73
N VAL A 202 -1.00 -3.81 9.28
CA VAL A 202 -1.40 -4.87 10.21
C VAL A 202 -0.80 -4.63 11.60
N ASP A 203 -1.50 -5.06 12.65
CA ASP A 203 -0.94 -5.08 14.00
C ASP A 203 0.03 -6.26 14.20
N ALA A 204 0.62 -6.34 15.40
CA ALA A 204 1.55 -7.40 15.77
C ALA A 204 0.92 -8.82 15.74
N GLN A 205 -0.41 -8.89 15.74
CA GLN A 205 -1.19 -10.12 15.67
C GLN A 205 -1.68 -10.42 14.24
N GLY A 206 -1.35 -9.57 13.25
CA GLY A 206 -1.68 -9.77 11.84
C GLY A 206 -3.06 -9.28 11.42
N ARG A 207 -3.80 -8.55 12.27
CA ARG A 207 -5.10 -7.98 11.91
C ARG A 207 -4.93 -6.66 11.18
N ILE A 208 -5.78 -6.40 10.19
CA ILE A 208 -5.73 -5.14 9.44
C ILE A 208 -6.25 -4.00 10.30
N THR A 209 -5.38 -3.05 10.64
CA THR A 209 -5.72 -1.86 11.44
C THR A 209 -5.98 -0.63 10.59
N SER A 210 -5.47 -0.60 9.36
CA SER A 210 -5.74 0.43 8.37
C SER A 210 -5.69 -0.15 6.95
N ALA A 211 -6.63 0.28 6.11
CA ALA A 211 -6.61 0.03 4.69
C ALA A 211 -6.95 1.33 3.96
N ALA A 212 -6.14 1.68 2.97
CA ALA A 212 -6.39 2.82 2.08
C ALA A 212 -6.21 2.37 0.63
N ALA A 213 -7.15 2.72 -0.23
CA ALA A 213 -7.02 2.47 -1.66
C ALA A 213 -5.92 3.39 -2.21
N THR A 214 -5.03 2.86 -3.04
CA THR A 214 -4.12 3.70 -3.81
C THR A 214 -4.67 3.86 -5.22
N PRO A 215 -4.51 5.05 -5.84
CA PRO A 215 -4.85 5.22 -7.25
C PRO A 215 -4.09 4.18 -8.08
N VAL A 216 -4.83 3.36 -8.82
CA VAL A 216 -4.26 2.47 -9.82
C VAL A 216 -4.08 3.25 -11.12
N GLY A 217 -2.83 3.35 -11.57
CA GLY A 217 -2.46 4.07 -12.78
C GLY A 217 -1.48 5.20 -12.51
N GLU A 218 -0.59 5.44 -13.47
CA GLU A 218 0.29 6.60 -13.43
C GLU A 218 -0.48 7.84 -13.87
N VAL A 219 -0.45 8.89 -13.05
CA VAL A 219 -0.88 10.22 -13.49
C VAL A 219 0.16 10.72 -14.48
N ASN A 220 -0.23 10.80 -15.75
CA ASN A 220 0.65 11.32 -16.79
C ASN A 220 0.37 12.81 -17.02
N THR A 221 1.43 13.61 -17.14
CA THR A 221 1.36 14.96 -17.70
C THR A 221 1.57 14.89 -19.21
N VAL A 222 1.08 15.90 -19.93
CA VAL A 222 1.25 15.99 -21.39
C VAL A 222 2.03 17.25 -21.70
N SER A 223 3.10 17.12 -22.49
CA SER A 223 3.88 18.25 -23.00
C SER A 223 4.07 18.17 -24.51
N THR A 224 3.93 19.31 -25.19
CA THR A 224 4.20 19.44 -26.63
C THR A 224 5.52 20.18 -26.82
N LEU A 225 6.44 19.55 -27.54
CA LEU A 225 7.76 20.07 -27.88
C LEU A 225 7.68 20.94 -29.15
N GLY A 226 7.07 22.12 -29.03
CA GLY A 226 7.03 23.13 -30.09
C GLY A 226 5.63 23.56 -30.53
N ASN A 227 5.55 24.25 -31.68
CA ASN A 227 4.32 24.73 -32.29
C ASN A 227 3.91 23.79 -33.44
N GLY A 228 2.63 23.40 -33.54
CA GLY A 228 2.10 22.51 -34.60
C GLY A 228 1.19 21.42 -34.05
N VAL A 229 0.95 20.37 -34.84
CA VAL A 229 0.14 19.22 -34.40
C VAL A 229 0.99 18.25 -33.57
N SER A 230 0.48 17.81 -32.43
CA SER A 230 1.17 16.89 -31.53
C SER A 230 1.22 15.47 -32.10
N LEU A 231 2.43 14.91 -32.27
CA LEU A 231 2.68 13.51 -32.61
C LEU A 231 3.46 12.84 -31.48
N TYR A 232 2.98 11.69 -31.00
CA TYR A 232 3.59 11.00 -29.87
C TYR A 232 5.07 10.69 -30.13
N ALA A 233 5.93 11.11 -29.21
CA ALA A 233 7.37 10.94 -29.31
C ALA A 233 7.92 9.92 -28.32
N GLY A 234 7.31 9.81 -27.15
CA GLY A 234 7.73 8.91 -26.10
C GLY A 234 7.20 9.31 -24.73
N LYS A 235 7.69 8.61 -23.70
CA LYS A 235 7.40 8.91 -22.30
C LYS A 235 8.71 9.15 -21.56
N LEU A 236 8.78 10.23 -20.79
CA LEU A 236 9.88 10.52 -19.88
C LEU A 236 9.33 10.67 -18.46
N LEU A 237 9.64 9.72 -17.58
CA LEU A 237 9.04 9.63 -16.24
C LEU A 237 7.50 9.54 -16.34
N THR A 238 6.80 10.56 -15.86
CA THR A 238 5.34 10.72 -15.94
C THR A 238 4.90 11.62 -17.11
N ASP A 239 5.82 12.15 -17.91
CA ASP A 239 5.49 13.07 -18.99
C ASP A 239 5.36 12.34 -20.33
N LEU A 240 4.18 12.41 -20.94
CA LEU A 240 3.94 12.00 -22.32
C LEU A 240 4.36 13.14 -23.23
N GLN A 241 5.45 12.92 -23.96
CA GLN A 241 6.05 13.92 -24.82
C GLN A 241 5.55 13.77 -26.25
N PHE A 242 5.15 14.89 -26.84
CA PHE A 242 4.72 14.98 -28.22
C PHE A 242 5.66 15.89 -29.00
N LYS A 243 6.14 15.45 -30.16
CA LYS A 243 6.83 16.32 -31.12
C LYS A 243 5.79 17.09 -31.93
N SER A 244 6.12 18.30 -32.36
CA SER A 244 5.27 19.04 -33.28
C SER A 244 5.51 18.59 -34.72
N PHE A 245 4.46 18.11 -35.37
CA PHE A 245 4.41 17.91 -36.81
C PHE A 245 4.00 19.24 -37.46
N GLN A 246 4.88 19.77 -38.29
CA GLN A 246 4.73 21.09 -38.93
C GLN A 246 4.75 20.92 -40.44
N SER A 247 3.91 21.68 -41.13
CA SER A 247 3.97 21.84 -42.58
C SER A 247 4.52 23.20 -42.96
N ASN A 248 5.03 23.28 -44.18
CA ASN A 248 5.42 24.53 -44.81
C ASN A 248 4.94 24.51 -46.27
N GLY A 249 4.66 25.69 -46.83
CA GLY A 249 4.20 25.84 -48.21
C GLY A 249 2.77 25.35 -48.43
N LEU A 250 2.59 24.49 -49.44
CA LEU A 250 1.27 24.03 -49.89
C LEU A 250 0.67 22.90 -49.05
N VAL A 251 1.44 22.32 -48.13
CA VAL A 251 0.95 21.22 -47.28
C VAL A 251 0.15 21.80 -46.12
N GLU A 252 -1.08 21.33 -45.94
CA GLU A 252 -1.92 21.60 -44.78
C GLU A 252 -2.00 20.35 -43.89
N ILE A 253 -1.91 20.55 -42.57
CA ILE A 253 -2.06 19.49 -41.59
C ILE A 253 -3.32 19.79 -40.79
N THR A 254 -4.28 18.88 -40.83
CA THR A 254 -5.51 18.97 -40.03
C THR A 254 -5.55 17.76 -39.11
N SER A 255 -5.69 18.00 -37.79
CA SER A 255 -5.91 16.93 -36.82
C SER A 255 -7.30 17.01 -36.23
N THR A 256 -7.93 15.86 -36.08
CA THR A 256 -9.10 15.65 -35.22
C THR A 256 -8.68 14.80 -34.01
N ASP A 257 -9.63 14.49 -33.13
CA ASP A 257 -9.37 13.62 -31.97
C ASP A 257 -8.85 12.23 -32.39
N ASP A 258 -9.29 11.72 -33.55
CA ASP A 258 -9.03 10.34 -34.00
C ASP A 258 -8.16 10.25 -35.26
N SER A 259 -7.83 11.36 -35.93
CA SER A 259 -7.15 11.30 -37.22
C SER A 259 -6.23 12.49 -37.49
N LEU A 260 -5.20 12.22 -38.29
CA LEU A 260 -4.30 13.21 -38.85
C LEU A 260 -4.42 13.17 -40.37
N THR A 261 -4.83 14.27 -40.99
CA THR A 261 -4.98 14.38 -42.44
C THR A 261 -3.93 15.34 -43.00
N LEU A 262 -3.29 14.89 -44.09
CA LEU A 262 -2.34 15.69 -44.87
C LEU A 262 -3.02 16.14 -46.16
N GLY A 263 -3.35 17.42 -46.23
CA GLY A 263 -3.82 18.07 -47.45
C GLY A 263 -2.63 18.66 -48.22
N VAL A 264 -2.70 18.63 -49.54
CA VAL A 264 -1.84 19.48 -50.38
C VAL A 264 -2.73 20.44 -51.14
N HIS A 265 -2.47 21.73 -51.00
CA HIS A 265 -3.05 22.75 -51.84
C HIS A 265 -2.49 22.60 -53.25
N ALA A 266 -3.35 22.36 -54.22
CA ALA A 266 -2.95 22.38 -55.62
C ALA A 266 -2.63 23.83 -56.03
N VAL A 267 -1.67 23.99 -56.94
CA VAL A 267 -1.53 25.25 -57.69
C VAL A 267 -2.82 25.41 -58.51
N THR A 268 -3.69 26.33 -58.11
CA THR A 268 -5.03 26.47 -58.69
C THR A 268 -5.00 27.12 -60.07
N SER A 269 -3.97 27.90 -60.37
CA SER A 269 -3.75 28.49 -61.69
C SER A 269 -2.30 28.91 -61.91
N VAL A 270 -1.83 28.71 -63.13
CA VAL A 270 -0.65 29.40 -63.68
C VAL A 270 -1.14 30.23 -64.86
N GLY A 271 -1.04 31.55 -64.73
CA GLY A 271 -1.36 32.51 -65.79
C GLY A 271 -0.09 33.12 -66.37
N VAL A 272 -0.11 33.42 -67.66
CA VAL A 272 0.93 34.20 -68.34
C VAL A 272 0.24 35.34 -69.07
N THR A 273 0.72 36.56 -68.85
CA THR A 273 0.21 37.76 -69.52
C THR A 273 1.17 38.14 -70.63
N ALA A 274 0.68 38.17 -71.87
CA ALA A 274 1.48 38.58 -73.02
C ALA A 274 1.63 40.10 -73.07
N GLY A 275 2.84 40.58 -73.35
CA GLY A 275 3.07 41.97 -73.74
C GLY A 275 2.77 42.20 -75.23
N PRO A 276 2.79 43.46 -75.72
CA PRO A 276 2.59 43.75 -77.14
C PRO A 276 3.54 42.96 -78.04
N GLY A 277 3.01 42.34 -79.10
CA GLY A 277 3.78 41.56 -80.09
C GLY A 277 4.05 40.10 -79.70
N VAL A 278 3.67 39.68 -78.49
CA VAL A 278 3.68 38.28 -78.05
C VAL A 278 2.25 37.77 -78.02
N ASP A 279 2.02 36.58 -78.56
CA ASP A 279 0.76 35.89 -78.44
C ASP A 279 0.92 34.71 -77.47
N VAL A 280 -0.02 34.56 -76.55
CA VAL A 280 -0.05 33.43 -75.61
C VAL A 280 -1.36 32.71 -75.84
N ILE A 281 -1.26 31.54 -76.47
CA ILE A 281 -2.40 30.72 -76.86
C ILE A 281 -2.52 29.57 -75.87
N GLY A 282 -3.67 29.48 -75.21
CA GLY A 282 -3.97 28.46 -74.21
C GLY A 282 -4.89 29.01 -73.13
N ASN A 283 -5.40 28.12 -72.28
CA ASN A 283 -6.16 28.50 -71.10
C ASN A 283 -5.26 28.53 -69.87
N THR A 284 -5.72 29.19 -68.80
CA THR A 284 -5.13 29.09 -67.46
C THR A 284 -4.95 27.62 -67.06
N ILE A 285 -3.74 27.24 -66.67
CA ILE A 285 -3.43 25.86 -66.27
C ILE A 285 -3.77 25.68 -64.79
N THR A 286 -4.74 24.82 -64.46
CA THR A 286 -5.22 24.60 -63.09
C THR A 286 -4.78 23.27 -62.47
N THR A 287 -4.23 22.35 -63.26
CA THR A 287 -3.71 21.05 -62.77
C THR A 287 -2.56 20.55 -63.64
N SER A 288 -2.79 20.46 -64.95
CA SER A 288 -1.77 20.17 -65.96
C SER A 288 -2.19 20.77 -67.29
N GLY A 289 -1.23 21.23 -68.08
CA GLY A 289 -1.50 21.80 -69.39
C GLY A 289 -0.26 22.47 -69.96
N SER A 290 -0.40 23.01 -71.16
CA SER A 290 0.62 23.79 -71.84
C SER A 290 0.00 25.05 -72.42
N PHE A 291 0.68 26.18 -72.29
CA PHE A 291 0.43 27.34 -73.14
C PHE A 291 1.51 27.37 -74.22
N SER A 292 1.14 27.84 -75.41
CA SER A 292 2.07 28.13 -76.48
C SER A 292 2.37 29.62 -76.48
N VAL A 293 3.65 29.98 -76.52
CA VAL A 293 4.08 31.38 -76.65
C VAL A 293 4.61 31.58 -78.06
N GLY A 294 3.96 32.47 -78.80
CA GLY A 294 4.31 32.84 -80.16
C GLY A 294 4.48 34.34 -80.30
N LEU A 295 4.77 34.77 -81.52
CA LEU A 295 4.75 36.18 -81.89
C LEU A 295 3.41 36.51 -82.55
N SER A 296 2.86 37.68 -82.25
CA SER A 296 1.65 38.17 -82.90
C SER A 296 1.99 38.64 -84.32
N GLN A 297 1.10 38.38 -85.28
CA GLN A 297 1.22 38.98 -86.62
C GLN A 297 1.01 40.49 -86.55
N THR A 298 1.90 41.27 -87.17
CA THR A 298 1.84 42.75 -87.17
C THR A 298 0.91 43.33 -88.23
N GLY A 299 0.12 42.49 -88.91
CA GLY A 299 -0.82 42.88 -89.98
C GLY A 299 -0.16 43.14 -91.34
N VAL A 300 1.16 43.03 -91.45
CA VAL A 300 1.89 43.05 -92.72
C VAL A 300 1.95 41.63 -93.28
N SER A 301 1.51 41.45 -94.53
CA SER A 301 1.64 40.16 -95.21
C SER A 301 3.11 39.79 -95.41
N GLU A 302 3.42 38.51 -95.33
CA GLU A 302 4.77 38.02 -95.66
C GLU A 302 5.13 38.39 -97.10
N GLY A 303 6.36 38.87 -97.31
CA GLY A 303 6.82 39.23 -98.65
C GLY A 303 7.99 40.21 -98.68
N THR A 304 8.42 40.54 -99.89
CA THR A 304 9.46 41.54 -100.14
C THR A 304 8.82 42.87 -100.57
N TYR A 305 9.04 43.90 -99.76
CA TYR A 305 8.57 45.27 -99.94
C TYR A 305 9.76 46.16 -100.31
N ASN A 306 10.02 46.29 -101.62
CA ASN A 306 11.12 47.02 -102.24
C ASN A 306 12.51 46.63 -101.72
N VAL A 307 12.86 47.14 -100.54
CA VAL A 307 14.16 47.01 -99.89
C VAL A 307 14.14 46.06 -98.70
N VAL A 308 12.98 45.72 -98.13
CA VAL A 308 12.89 44.83 -96.97
C VAL A 308 12.10 43.57 -97.29
N THR A 309 12.48 42.44 -96.72
CA THR A 309 11.68 41.22 -96.69
C THR A 309 11.17 41.02 -95.27
N VAL A 310 9.88 40.72 -95.13
CA VAL A 310 9.25 40.41 -93.85
C VAL A 310 8.75 38.97 -93.82
N ASP A 311 8.79 38.32 -92.66
CA ASP A 311 8.24 36.99 -92.43
C ASP A 311 6.72 36.98 -92.18
N THR A 312 6.15 35.80 -91.94
CA THR A 312 4.73 35.59 -91.59
C THR A 312 4.26 36.36 -90.36
N TYR A 313 5.19 36.80 -89.49
CA TYR A 313 4.90 37.62 -88.31
C TYR A 313 5.13 39.11 -88.56
N GLY A 314 5.52 39.48 -89.79
CA GLY A 314 5.79 40.85 -90.23
C GLY A 314 7.06 41.45 -89.66
N ARG A 315 8.02 40.62 -89.23
CA ARG A 315 9.37 41.07 -88.82
C ARG A 315 10.27 41.16 -90.04
N ILE A 316 11.15 42.15 -90.08
CA ILE A 316 12.15 42.26 -91.13
C ILE A 316 13.16 41.12 -90.98
N THR A 317 13.23 40.25 -91.99
CA THR A 317 14.20 39.14 -92.06
C THR A 317 15.38 39.47 -92.95
N ASN A 318 15.23 40.42 -93.87
CA ASN A 318 16.29 40.88 -94.74
C ASN A 318 16.06 42.35 -95.13
N ALA A 319 17.13 43.10 -95.34
CA ALA A 319 17.08 44.46 -95.86
C ALA A 319 18.23 44.67 -96.85
N THR A 320 17.93 45.28 -98.00
CA THR A 320 18.89 45.63 -99.04
C THR A 320 18.93 47.14 -99.22
N THR A 321 20.10 47.68 -99.51
CA THR A 321 20.23 49.10 -99.84
C THR A 321 19.87 49.31 -101.31
N GLN A 322 18.75 49.97 -101.59
CA GLN A 322 18.44 50.46 -102.94
C GLN A 322 19.10 51.83 -103.13
N ALA A 323 19.96 51.96 -104.13
CA ALA A 323 20.53 53.25 -104.51
C ALA A 323 19.40 54.15 -105.05
N VAL A 324 19.04 55.20 -104.30
CA VAL A 324 18.05 56.18 -104.72
C VAL A 324 18.76 57.22 -105.58
N GLY A 325 18.59 57.13 -106.90
CA GLY A 325 19.12 58.10 -107.87
C GLY A 325 19.32 57.49 -109.25
N GLU A 326 18.80 58.15 -110.29
CA GLU A 326 19.03 57.75 -111.68
C GLU A 326 20.42 58.22 -112.13
N THR A 327 21.22 57.32 -112.71
CA THR A 327 22.47 57.67 -113.40
C THR A 327 22.14 58.53 -114.62
N ASN A 328 22.53 59.81 -114.60
CA ASN A 328 22.34 60.70 -115.75
C ASN A 328 23.61 60.73 -116.60
N THR A 329 23.45 60.64 -117.92
CA THR A 329 24.56 60.73 -118.89
C THR A 329 24.47 62.08 -119.62
N ALA A 330 25.59 62.77 -119.84
CA ALA A 330 25.64 64.08 -120.50
C ALA A 330 26.24 63.95 -121.92
N ALA A 331 25.65 64.63 -122.91
CA ALA A 331 26.18 64.68 -124.27
C ALA A 331 26.02 66.08 -124.89
N SER A 332 27.07 66.59 -125.54
CA SER A 332 27.01 67.80 -126.36
C SER A 332 26.36 67.48 -127.71
N LEU A 333 25.50 68.37 -128.20
CA LEU A 333 24.83 68.21 -129.50
C LEU A 333 25.59 68.89 -130.67
N GLY A 334 26.82 69.35 -130.45
CA GLY A 334 27.66 70.00 -131.48
C GLY A 334 29.10 70.26 -131.04
N GLU A 335 29.89 70.91 -131.91
CA GLU A 335 31.35 71.11 -131.72
C GLU A 335 31.74 72.31 -130.83
N GLY A 336 30.77 73.06 -130.28
CA GLY A 336 31.04 74.20 -129.39
C GLY A 336 30.79 73.90 -127.91
N GLU A 337 31.16 74.85 -127.05
CA GLU A 337 31.03 74.74 -125.60
C GLU A 337 29.57 74.70 -125.13
N SER A 338 29.27 73.90 -124.12
CA SER A 338 27.89 73.45 -123.83
C SER A 338 27.15 74.32 -122.80
N ILE A 339 25.91 74.71 -123.09
CA ILE A 339 24.94 75.32 -122.15
C ILE A 339 23.68 74.44 -122.09
N VAL A 340 23.17 74.13 -120.89
CA VAL A 340 22.03 73.20 -120.71
C VAL A 340 20.81 73.63 -121.53
N ALA A 341 20.26 72.70 -122.31
CA ALA A 341 19.13 72.93 -123.19
C ALA A 341 17.84 72.27 -122.70
N SER A 342 17.90 70.99 -122.33
CA SER A 342 16.76 70.20 -121.85
C SER A 342 17.23 68.90 -121.19
N LYS A 343 16.32 68.21 -120.51
CA LYS A 343 16.50 66.81 -120.10
C LYS A 343 15.52 65.94 -120.90
N THR A 344 16.00 64.82 -121.45
CA THR A 344 15.16 63.84 -122.14
C THR A 344 15.54 62.45 -121.67
N GLY A 345 14.65 61.78 -120.92
CA GLY A 345 14.99 60.56 -120.20
C GLY A 345 16.11 60.80 -119.20
N SER A 346 17.12 59.93 -119.18
CA SER A 346 18.34 60.07 -118.37
C SER A 346 19.44 60.94 -119.01
N THR A 347 19.17 61.55 -120.18
CA THR A 347 20.16 62.36 -120.90
C THR A 347 19.96 63.86 -120.64
N LEU A 348 21.02 64.54 -120.21
CA LEU A 348 21.10 66.00 -120.17
C LEU A 348 21.62 66.49 -121.53
N ASN A 349 20.80 67.24 -122.25
CA ASN A 349 21.13 67.80 -123.54
C ASN A 349 21.67 69.22 -123.37
N PHE A 350 22.76 69.54 -124.07
CA PHE A 350 23.36 70.87 -124.06
C PHE A 350 23.34 71.47 -125.47
N LYS A 351 23.04 72.77 -125.58
CA LYS A 351 23.25 73.56 -126.80
C LYS A 351 24.71 73.99 -126.86
N SER A 352 25.33 73.90 -128.04
CA SER A 352 26.63 74.50 -128.27
C SER A 352 26.52 76.01 -128.37
N LEU A 353 27.37 76.72 -127.63
CA LEU A 353 27.64 78.13 -127.77
C LEU A 353 28.73 78.28 -128.84
N ALA A 354 28.39 78.91 -129.96
CA ALA A 354 29.30 79.15 -131.06
C ALA A 354 29.61 80.66 -131.16
N ALA A 355 30.88 81.00 -131.32
CA ALA A 355 31.30 82.36 -131.63
C ALA A 355 31.54 82.52 -133.15
N THR A 356 31.27 83.71 -133.67
CA THR A 356 31.57 84.10 -135.04
C THR A 356 32.30 85.45 -135.06
N GLY A 357 33.05 85.71 -136.13
CA GLY A 357 33.84 86.95 -136.27
C GLY A 357 35.10 86.95 -135.38
N ALA A 358 35.38 88.09 -134.75
CA ALA A 358 36.55 88.30 -133.89
C ALA A 358 36.33 87.81 -132.44
N THR A 359 35.24 87.08 -132.18
CA THR A 359 34.87 86.56 -130.86
C THR A 359 35.38 85.14 -130.68
N THR A 360 35.91 84.81 -129.50
CA THR A 360 36.27 83.45 -129.08
C THR A 360 35.45 83.04 -127.86
N VAL A 361 35.07 81.77 -127.78
CA VAL A 361 34.38 81.16 -126.64
C VAL A 361 35.30 80.07 -126.10
N THR A 362 35.65 80.15 -124.82
CA THR A 362 36.48 79.17 -124.13
C THR A 362 35.77 78.73 -122.86
N ALA A 363 35.62 77.44 -122.61
CA ALA A 363 35.08 76.95 -121.34
C ALA A 363 36.14 76.24 -120.50
N THR A 364 35.95 76.33 -119.18
CA THR A 364 36.61 75.52 -118.17
C THR A 364 35.56 74.63 -117.49
N THR A 365 35.96 73.90 -116.43
CA THR A 365 35.02 73.10 -115.62
C THR A 365 33.89 73.93 -115.03
N ASP A 366 34.13 75.22 -114.74
CA ASP A 366 33.23 76.05 -113.93
C ASP A 366 32.81 77.36 -114.62
N THR A 367 33.45 77.72 -115.74
CA THR A 367 33.20 79.00 -116.41
C THR A 367 33.17 78.88 -117.93
N VAL A 368 32.33 79.69 -118.57
CA VAL A 368 32.37 79.92 -120.02
C VAL A 368 32.75 81.38 -120.23
N LEU A 369 33.89 81.61 -120.88
CA LEU A 369 34.45 82.91 -121.18
C LEU A 369 34.20 83.26 -122.66
N ILE A 370 33.69 84.46 -122.91
CA ILE A 370 33.44 84.99 -124.26
C ILE A 370 34.26 86.27 -124.42
N GLU A 371 35.21 86.27 -125.36
CA GLU A 371 36.14 87.39 -125.57
C GLU A 371 36.06 87.87 -127.01
N THR A 372 36.06 89.18 -127.24
CA THR A 372 36.22 89.77 -128.58
C THR A 372 37.62 90.35 -128.73
N ASN A 373 38.34 89.97 -129.79
CA ASN A 373 39.62 90.60 -130.11
C ASN A 373 39.41 92.09 -130.36
N ALA A 374 40.13 92.94 -129.64
CA ALA A 374 40.09 94.39 -129.84
C ALA A 374 40.60 94.76 -131.25
N VAL A 375 39.99 95.78 -131.86
CA VAL A 375 40.43 96.32 -133.15
C VAL A 375 41.72 97.13 -132.91
N THR A 376 42.87 96.56 -133.26
CA THR A 376 44.18 97.14 -132.90
C THR A 376 44.70 98.21 -133.87
N SER A 377 44.04 98.43 -135.02
CA SER A 377 44.35 99.55 -135.92
C SER A 377 43.27 99.75 -136.97
N VAL A 378 42.90 101.00 -137.25
CA VAL A 378 42.09 101.38 -138.42
C VAL A 378 43.03 102.01 -139.46
N GLY A 379 43.21 101.35 -140.60
CA GLY A 379 43.97 101.90 -141.73
C GLY A 379 43.14 102.95 -142.47
N LEU A 380 43.52 104.22 -142.36
CA LEU A 380 42.93 105.31 -143.15
C LEU A 380 43.83 105.62 -144.35
N VAL A 381 43.24 105.72 -145.54
CA VAL A 381 43.93 106.03 -146.79
C VAL A 381 43.75 107.52 -147.11
N GLN A 382 44.84 108.30 -147.17
CA GLN A 382 44.78 109.72 -147.57
C GLN A 382 44.47 109.85 -149.07
N GLY A 383 43.39 110.57 -149.40
CA GLY A 383 43.09 111.00 -150.78
C GLY A 383 43.73 112.35 -151.10
N GLU A 384 44.07 112.59 -152.37
CA GLU A 384 44.69 113.86 -152.81
C GLU A 384 43.88 115.09 -152.35
N GLY A 385 44.57 116.07 -151.77
CA GLY A 385 43.98 117.33 -151.26
C GLY A 385 43.65 117.34 -149.75
N ILE A 386 43.81 116.20 -149.05
CA ILE A 386 43.53 116.09 -147.61
C ILE A 386 44.81 115.75 -146.86
N ALA A 387 45.20 116.59 -145.91
CA ALA A 387 46.28 116.31 -144.98
C ALA A 387 45.69 115.73 -143.68
N ILE A 388 45.91 114.44 -143.43
CA ILE A 388 45.62 113.80 -142.14
C ILE A 388 46.90 113.87 -141.31
N THR A 389 46.90 114.66 -140.24
CA THR A 389 48.06 114.82 -139.34
C THR A 389 47.74 114.24 -137.96
N GLY A 390 48.45 113.18 -137.57
CA GLY A 390 48.25 112.40 -136.34
C GLY A 390 48.31 110.90 -136.63
N ASN A 391 49.30 110.18 -136.07
CA ASN A 391 49.50 108.75 -136.30
C ASN A 391 48.52 107.90 -135.49
N THR A 392 47.98 106.87 -136.15
CA THR A 392 47.34 105.64 -135.63
C THR A 392 46.49 105.78 -134.36
N ILE A 393 45.17 105.69 -134.52
CA ILE A 393 44.22 105.65 -133.39
C ILE A 393 44.40 104.33 -132.63
N THR A 394 44.93 104.41 -131.42
CA THR A 394 44.77 103.38 -130.38
C THR A 394 43.89 103.96 -129.28
N ASP A 395 42.65 103.50 -129.21
CA ASP A 395 41.71 103.66 -128.09
C ASP A 395 41.39 105.12 -127.67
N ALA A 396 40.56 105.79 -128.49
CA ALA A 396 39.97 107.13 -128.27
C ALA A 396 40.80 108.37 -128.71
N GLY A 397 41.66 108.24 -129.73
CA GLY A 397 42.27 109.39 -130.39
C GLY A 397 41.32 110.09 -131.37
N GLU A 398 41.10 111.39 -131.20
CA GLU A 398 40.53 112.26 -132.24
C GLU A 398 41.58 112.53 -133.33
N PHE A 399 41.14 112.62 -134.58
CA PHE A 399 41.98 113.10 -135.69
C PHE A 399 41.39 114.38 -136.27
N THR A 400 42.26 115.27 -136.72
CA THR A 400 41.85 116.50 -137.41
C THR A 400 42.08 116.32 -138.90
N VAL A 401 41.01 116.53 -139.69
CA VAL A 401 41.07 116.60 -141.14
C VAL A 401 41.24 118.05 -141.55
N ALA A 402 42.32 118.38 -142.24
CA ALA A 402 42.50 119.68 -142.86
C ALA A 402 42.62 119.53 -144.38
N LEU A 403 42.12 120.53 -145.11
CA LEU A 403 42.45 120.70 -146.53
C LEU A 403 43.94 121.06 -146.60
N ALA A 404 44.70 120.34 -147.43
CA ALA A 404 46.10 120.67 -147.69
C ALA A 404 46.17 122.04 -148.41
N PRO A 405 47.13 122.93 -148.08
CA PRO A 405 47.28 124.21 -148.76
C PRO A 405 47.59 124.09 -150.24
#